data_AF-A0A1L4D243-F1
#
_entry.id   AF-A0A1L4D243-F1
#
_cell.length_a   1.000
_cell.length_b   1.000
_cell.length_c   1.000
_cell.angle_alpha   90.00
_cell.angle_beta   90.00
_cell.angle_gamma   90.00
#
_symmetry.space_group_name_H-M   'P 1'
#
loop_
_entity.id
_entity.type
_entity.pdbx_description
1 polymer ?
#
loop_
_entity_poly.entity_id
_entity_poly.type
_entity_poly.pdbx_seq_one_letter_code
_entity_poly.pdbx_strand_id
1 'polypeptide(L)'
;MPLFVVTGAHGFIGTNVVEKLLSMAPEELGFAKASNLKFSNFESEGHQEKGCSIIASDLSSSINRTTARRFLGSARYQYVDYEELIPYLESLSVKPDAVIHNGACSSTTETDPEIFSKLNVGYSKAMWDFCVRYDVPYIYASSAATYGDGTLGFSDKKEDCEKYIPLNLYGKSKLDFDIWALKQKKTPPSWFGLRYFNVFGQFESHKAGQASMVYHGYNQAVRTGKIRLFESNTTQYKAGEQLRDFVYIDDLIAITMDLIRLSIARKNADQKIILPENGLFLNVGRGVAETWNNLAKEVFAALSLPESIEYIPMPANIIKQYQNYTCADLTSLRSIGIKHEFSSFKAGVAKYVQKHLMRGQ
;
A
#
# COMPACT_ATOMS: atom_id res chain seq x y z
N MET A 1 8.47 -7.77 -23.23
CA MET A 1 7.65 -8.09 -22.06
C MET A 1 7.64 -6.88 -21.14
N PRO A 2 6.52 -6.46 -20.53
CA PRO A 2 6.53 -5.37 -19.57
C PRO A 2 7.41 -5.66 -18.38
N LEU A 3 8.11 -4.65 -17.88
CA LEU A 3 9.02 -4.72 -16.74
C LEU A 3 8.60 -3.72 -15.65
N PHE A 4 8.34 -4.22 -14.45
CA PHE A 4 7.98 -3.39 -13.30
C PHE A 4 9.05 -3.48 -12.20
N VAL A 5 9.20 -2.38 -11.46
CA VAL A 5 9.96 -2.40 -10.20
C VAL A 5 8.97 -2.34 -9.05
N VAL A 6 9.11 -3.23 -8.09
CA VAL A 6 8.34 -3.18 -6.84
C VAL A 6 9.32 -3.09 -5.67
N THR A 7 9.28 -1.99 -4.93
CA THR A 7 10.03 -1.88 -3.67
C THR A 7 9.13 -2.23 -2.49
N GLY A 8 9.71 -2.73 -1.39
CA GLY A 8 8.93 -3.36 -0.32
C GLY A 8 8.18 -4.59 -0.83
N ALA A 9 8.74 -5.27 -1.84
CA ALA A 9 8.13 -6.36 -2.59
C ALA A 9 7.74 -7.56 -1.72
N HIS A 10 8.41 -7.76 -0.59
CA HIS A 10 8.12 -8.85 0.34
C HIS A 10 7.31 -8.42 1.55
N GLY A 11 7.00 -7.13 1.66
CA GLY A 11 6.06 -6.61 2.64
C GLY A 11 4.61 -6.99 2.34
N PHE A 12 3.68 -6.52 3.17
CA PHE A 12 2.25 -6.81 3.04
C PHE A 12 1.68 -6.37 1.68
N ILE A 13 1.75 -5.09 1.34
CA ILE A 13 1.19 -4.57 0.09
C ILE A 13 2.02 -5.04 -1.11
N GLY A 14 3.36 -4.96 -1.00
CA GLY A 14 4.24 -5.33 -2.11
C GLY A 14 4.08 -6.79 -2.55
N THR A 15 3.91 -7.74 -1.63
CA THR A 15 3.73 -9.16 -1.99
C THR A 15 2.48 -9.34 -2.85
N ASN A 16 1.37 -8.66 -2.50
CA ASN A 16 0.13 -8.72 -3.26
C ASN A 16 0.27 -8.04 -4.64
N VAL A 17 1.05 -6.95 -4.74
CA VAL A 17 1.37 -6.31 -6.04
C VAL A 17 2.18 -7.26 -6.92
N VAL A 18 3.22 -7.89 -6.38
CA VAL A 18 4.07 -8.85 -7.10
C VAL A 18 3.26 -10.05 -7.59
N GLU A 19 2.45 -10.66 -6.72
CA GLU A 19 1.60 -11.82 -7.08
C GLU A 19 0.60 -11.45 -8.20
N LYS A 20 0.03 -10.24 -8.15
CA LYS A 20 -0.88 -9.77 -9.20
C LYS A 20 -0.16 -9.53 -10.53
N LEU A 21 1.00 -8.88 -10.52
CA LEU A 21 1.76 -8.58 -11.74
C LEU A 21 2.33 -9.84 -12.41
N LEU A 22 2.78 -10.84 -11.64
CA LEU A 22 3.26 -12.11 -12.19
C LEU A 22 2.15 -12.97 -12.78
N SER A 23 0.90 -12.82 -12.32
CA SER A 23 -0.23 -13.63 -12.77
C SER A 23 -1.05 -12.99 -13.90
N MET A 24 -1.05 -11.66 -13.97
CA MET A 24 -1.87 -10.90 -14.92
C MET A 24 -1.23 -10.83 -16.30
N ALA A 25 -2.03 -10.94 -17.36
CA ALA A 25 -1.54 -10.82 -18.72
C ALA A 25 -1.16 -9.36 -19.04
N PRO A 26 -0.05 -9.08 -19.76
CA PRO A 26 0.32 -7.73 -20.19
C PRO A 26 -0.82 -6.94 -20.84
N GLU A 27 -1.68 -7.59 -21.60
CA GLU A 27 -2.81 -6.99 -22.30
C GLU A 27 -3.84 -6.43 -21.32
N GLU A 28 -4.01 -7.06 -20.16
CA GLU A 28 -4.87 -6.55 -19.11
C GLU A 28 -4.34 -5.26 -18.50
N LEU A 29 -3.05 -4.91 -18.69
CA LEU A 29 -2.46 -3.63 -18.28
C LEU A 29 -2.42 -2.59 -19.40
N GLY A 30 -2.98 -2.91 -20.57
CA GLY A 30 -2.99 -2.02 -21.73
C GLY A 30 -1.74 -2.12 -22.63
N PHE A 31 -0.89 -3.14 -22.43
CA PHE A 31 0.18 -3.42 -23.39
C PHE A 31 -0.38 -4.12 -24.62
N ALA A 32 0.16 -3.81 -25.80
CA ALA A 32 -0.19 -4.52 -27.02
C ALA A 32 0.18 -6.01 -26.91
N LYS A 33 -0.61 -6.88 -27.53
CA LYS A 33 -0.37 -8.33 -27.57
C LYS A 33 1.04 -8.58 -28.12
N ALA A 34 1.93 -9.08 -27.28
CA ALA A 34 3.34 -9.17 -27.61
C ALA A 34 3.57 -10.29 -28.65
N SER A 35 3.74 -9.93 -29.93
CA SER A 35 4.40 -10.80 -30.89
C SER A 35 5.91 -10.67 -30.69
N ASN A 36 6.50 -11.52 -29.83
CA ASN A 36 7.95 -11.70 -29.70
C ASN A 36 8.78 -10.50 -29.19
N LEU A 37 8.33 -9.80 -28.14
CA LEU A 37 9.20 -8.84 -27.44
C LEU A 37 10.16 -9.56 -26.50
N LYS A 38 11.36 -9.90 -27.02
CA LYS A 38 12.49 -10.36 -26.20
C LYS A 38 12.87 -9.26 -25.20
N PHE A 39 12.76 -9.56 -23.92
CA PHE A 39 13.10 -8.61 -22.86
C PHE A 39 14.07 -9.26 -21.89
N SER A 40 15.30 -8.74 -21.87
CA SER A 40 16.32 -8.95 -20.82
C SER A 40 16.72 -10.42 -20.56
N ASN A 41 17.69 -10.61 -19.66
CA ASN A 41 18.26 -11.91 -19.25
C ASN A 41 17.28 -12.85 -18.51
N PHE A 42 15.98 -12.57 -18.56
CA PHE A 42 14.89 -13.31 -17.91
C PHE A 42 14.31 -14.41 -18.82
N GLU A 43 14.82 -14.57 -20.03
CA GLU A 43 14.43 -15.67 -20.92
C GLU A 43 15.18 -16.95 -20.55
N SER A 44 14.53 -17.82 -19.78
CA SER A 44 14.84 -19.25 -19.81
C SER A 44 14.02 -19.92 -20.92
N GLU A 45 14.58 -20.91 -21.63
CA GLU A 45 13.92 -21.71 -22.69
C GLU A 45 12.70 -22.55 -22.21
N GLY A 46 12.08 -22.21 -21.07
CA GLY A 46 10.95 -22.91 -20.48
C GLY A 46 9.74 -21.99 -20.31
N HIS A 47 8.66 -22.33 -21.01
CA HIS A 47 7.30 -21.80 -20.98
C HIS A 47 6.83 -21.15 -19.65
N GLN A 48 6.85 -19.81 -19.60
CA GLN A 48 5.75 -19.07 -18.99
C GLN A 48 5.31 -18.02 -20.00
N GLU A 49 4.13 -18.18 -20.60
CA GLU A 49 3.57 -17.23 -21.56
C GLU A 49 2.86 -16.05 -20.89
N LYS A 50 2.42 -16.19 -19.63
CA LYS A 50 1.61 -15.19 -18.90
C LYS A 50 2.41 -14.49 -17.79
N GLY A 51 2.02 -13.25 -17.47
CA GLY A 51 2.62 -12.45 -16.40
C GLY A 51 3.40 -11.23 -16.90
N CYS A 52 3.88 -10.39 -15.99
CA CYS A 52 4.85 -9.34 -16.27
C CYS A 52 6.22 -9.70 -15.67
N SER A 53 7.29 -9.05 -16.13
CA SER A 53 8.61 -9.15 -15.52
C SER A 53 8.73 -8.20 -14.34
N ILE A 54 9.39 -8.62 -13.26
CA ILE A 54 9.48 -7.88 -12.01
C ILE A 54 10.91 -7.86 -11.49
N ILE A 55 11.39 -6.66 -11.17
CA ILE A 55 12.53 -6.44 -10.29
C ILE A 55 11.98 -6.06 -8.92
N ALA A 56 12.19 -6.95 -7.96
CA ALA A 56 11.77 -6.80 -6.57
C ALA A 56 12.92 -6.29 -5.71
N SER A 57 12.61 -5.46 -4.73
CA SER A 57 13.59 -4.94 -3.79
C SER A 57 12.97 -4.66 -2.43
N ASP A 58 13.74 -4.82 -1.37
CA ASP A 58 13.34 -4.54 0.00
C ASP A 58 14.51 -3.96 0.79
N LEU A 59 14.21 -3.22 1.85
CA LEU A 59 15.23 -2.81 2.81
C LEU A 59 15.81 -4.09 3.43
N SER A 60 17.14 -4.25 3.49
CA SER A 60 17.77 -5.54 3.81
C SER A 60 17.35 -6.12 5.17
N SER A 61 17.01 -5.27 6.14
CA SER A 61 16.49 -5.66 7.46
C SER A 61 15.01 -6.05 7.48
N SER A 62 14.27 -5.81 6.39
CA SER A 62 12.81 -5.93 6.30
C SER A 62 12.32 -7.08 5.41
N ILE A 63 13.24 -7.81 4.76
CA ILE A 63 12.86 -8.90 3.85
C ILE A 63 12.12 -10.01 4.60
N ASN A 64 10.86 -10.22 4.23
CA ASN A 64 10.12 -11.39 4.64
C ASN A 64 10.52 -12.57 3.75
N ARG A 65 11.37 -13.45 4.30
CA ARG A 65 11.88 -14.63 3.59
C ARG A 65 10.78 -15.62 3.20
N THR A 66 9.68 -15.67 3.95
CA THR A 66 8.55 -16.57 3.64
C THR A 66 7.82 -16.11 2.39
N THR A 67 7.52 -14.81 2.26
CA THR A 67 6.92 -14.26 1.04
C THR A 67 7.90 -14.27 -0.12
N ALA A 68 9.18 -13.96 0.11
CA ALA A 68 10.22 -14.05 -0.93
C ALA A 68 10.33 -15.45 -1.54
N ARG A 69 10.23 -16.50 -0.72
CA ARG A 69 10.25 -17.90 -1.18
C ARG A 69 9.13 -18.23 -2.17
N ARG A 70 8.00 -17.51 -2.13
CA ARG A 70 6.87 -17.74 -3.05
C ARG A 70 7.22 -17.45 -4.51
N PHE A 71 8.20 -16.58 -4.74
CA PHE A 71 8.58 -16.14 -6.07
C PHE A 71 9.88 -16.79 -6.56
N LEU A 72 10.56 -17.56 -5.70
CA LEU A 72 11.73 -18.34 -6.09
C LEU A 72 11.35 -19.34 -7.20
N GLY A 73 12.10 -19.31 -8.29
CA GLY A 73 11.86 -20.16 -9.47
C GLY A 73 10.93 -19.57 -10.52
N SER A 74 10.34 -18.39 -10.29
CA SER A 74 9.69 -17.65 -11.39
C SER A 74 10.76 -17.08 -12.31
N ALA A 75 10.71 -17.46 -13.60
CA ALA A 75 11.63 -16.94 -14.63
C ALA A 75 11.49 -15.42 -14.85
N ARG A 76 10.40 -14.81 -14.38
CA ARG A 76 10.06 -13.40 -14.59
C ARG A 76 10.28 -12.54 -13.34
N TYR A 77 10.94 -13.09 -12.33
CA TYR A 77 11.18 -12.42 -11.05
C TYR A 77 12.67 -12.36 -10.77
N GLN A 78 13.17 -11.18 -10.39
CA GLN A 78 14.52 -11.00 -9.90
C GLN A 78 14.51 -10.11 -8.65
N TYR A 79 15.28 -10.52 -7.65
CA TYR A 79 15.52 -9.70 -6.47
C TYR A 79 16.81 -8.91 -6.61
N VAL A 80 16.77 -7.64 -6.21
CA VAL A 80 17.94 -6.76 -6.07
C VAL A 80 17.82 -6.04 -4.73
N ASP A 81 18.89 -6.06 -3.93
CA ASP A 81 18.91 -5.34 -2.66
C ASP A 81 18.72 -3.82 -2.87
N TYR A 82 18.06 -3.15 -1.92
CA TYR A 82 17.71 -1.73 -2.06
C TYR A 82 18.93 -0.83 -2.25
N GLU A 83 20.09 -1.17 -1.68
CA GLU A 83 21.32 -0.38 -1.82
C GLU A 83 21.86 -0.41 -3.26
N GLU A 84 21.67 -1.55 -3.93
CA GLU A 84 22.15 -1.79 -5.30
C GLU A 84 21.09 -1.53 -6.37
N LEU A 85 19.83 -1.33 -5.98
CA LEU A 85 18.71 -1.25 -6.91
C LEU A 85 18.88 -0.10 -7.91
N ILE A 86 19.16 1.13 -7.46
CA ILE A 86 19.24 2.27 -8.38
C ILE A 86 20.41 2.10 -9.37
N PRO A 87 21.66 1.80 -8.95
CA PRO A 87 22.75 1.50 -9.88
C PRO A 87 22.41 0.36 -10.86
N TYR A 88 21.76 -0.70 -10.36
CA TYR A 88 21.31 -1.80 -11.20
C TYR A 88 20.31 -1.32 -12.26
N LEU A 89 19.27 -0.58 -11.88
CA LEU A 89 18.28 -0.04 -12.81
C LEU A 89 18.91 0.93 -13.82
N GLU A 90 19.88 1.73 -13.40
CA GLU A 90 20.64 2.63 -14.28
C GLU A 90 21.47 1.87 -15.31
N SER A 91 21.98 0.68 -14.96
CA SER A 91 22.74 -0.18 -15.88
C SER A 91 21.89 -0.89 -16.94
N LEU A 92 20.58 -1.03 -16.73
CA LEU A 92 19.70 -1.73 -17.67
C LEU A 92 19.62 -0.99 -19.01
N SER A 93 19.70 -1.72 -20.12
CA SER A 93 19.50 -1.17 -21.47
C SER A 93 18.04 -0.73 -21.70
N VAL A 94 17.09 -1.42 -21.07
CA VAL A 94 15.67 -1.11 -21.12
C VAL A 94 15.19 -0.73 -19.72
N LYS A 95 14.57 0.44 -19.61
CA LYS A 95 14.08 0.96 -18.32
C LYS A 95 12.71 0.37 -17.99
N PRO A 96 12.35 0.29 -16.69
CA PRO A 96 11.04 -0.21 -16.27
C PRO A 96 9.89 0.62 -16.85
N ASP A 97 8.76 -0.04 -17.06
CA ASP A 97 7.50 0.58 -17.49
C ASP A 97 6.82 1.37 -16.37
N ALA A 98 7.01 0.97 -15.12
CA ALA A 98 6.64 1.74 -13.93
C ALA A 98 7.40 1.27 -12.68
N VAL A 99 7.52 2.16 -11.70
CA VAL A 99 7.97 1.86 -10.35
C VAL A 99 6.79 1.93 -9.39
N ILE A 100 6.59 0.85 -8.61
CA ILE A 100 5.64 0.77 -7.51
C ILE A 100 6.43 0.74 -6.20
N HIS A 101 6.56 1.90 -5.57
CA HIS A 101 7.41 2.13 -4.40
C HIS A 101 6.63 1.98 -3.08
N ASN A 102 6.60 0.76 -2.53
CA ASN A 102 6.01 0.49 -1.21
C ASN A 102 7.05 0.41 -0.09
N GLY A 103 8.35 0.37 -0.42
CA GLY A 103 9.45 0.24 0.53
C GLY A 103 9.55 1.45 1.47
N ALA A 104 9.46 1.18 2.78
CA ALA A 104 9.64 2.16 3.84
C ALA A 104 9.81 1.45 5.19
N CYS A 105 10.48 2.10 6.15
CA CYS A 105 10.28 1.81 7.56
C CYS A 105 8.84 2.20 7.92
N SER A 106 8.01 1.21 8.26
CA SER A 106 6.58 1.38 8.57
C SER A 106 6.27 1.25 10.07
N SER A 107 7.29 1.10 10.90
CA SER A 107 7.14 0.99 12.35
C SER A 107 6.72 2.32 12.95
N THR A 108 5.52 2.39 13.53
CA THR A 108 5.07 3.59 14.27
C THR A 108 5.73 3.74 15.64
N THR A 109 6.44 2.70 16.11
CA THR A 109 7.17 2.70 17.37
C THR A 109 8.66 2.99 17.20
N GLU A 110 9.15 3.12 15.97
CA GLU A 110 10.52 3.57 15.71
C GLU A 110 10.65 5.05 16.13
N THR A 111 11.70 5.33 16.89
CA THR A 111 11.94 6.64 17.50
C THR A 111 13.13 7.37 16.88
N ASP A 112 13.94 6.70 16.06
CA ASP A 112 15.09 7.30 15.39
C ASP A 112 14.66 8.07 14.13
N PRO A 113 14.73 9.43 14.14
CA PRO A 113 14.38 10.24 12.99
C PRO A 113 15.36 10.07 11.82
N GLU A 114 16.60 9.65 12.05
CA GLU A 114 17.60 9.45 11.00
C GLU A 114 17.23 8.26 10.11
N ILE A 115 16.69 7.18 10.70
CA ILE A 115 16.16 6.04 9.95
C ILE A 115 15.06 6.49 9.00
N PHE A 116 14.11 7.30 9.46
CA PHE A 116 13.03 7.82 8.61
C PHE A 116 13.56 8.79 7.54
N SER A 117 14.50 9.67 7.90
CA SER A 117 15.13 10.59 6.97
C SER A 117 15.85 9.84 5.85
N LYS A 118 16.61 8.79 6.18
CA LYS A 118 17.36 7.99 5.20
C LYS A 118 16.44 7.09 4.38
N LEU A 119 15.65 6.24 5.03
CA LEU A 119 14.94 5.13 4.38
C LEU A 119 13.58 5.54 3.81
N ASN A 120 12.86 6.47 4.43
CA ASN A 120 11.55 6.89 3.93
C ASN A 120 11.66 8.11 3.03
N VAL A 121 12.36 9.16 3.48
CA VAL A 121 12.43 10.41 2.73
C VAL A 121 13.53 10.34 1.67
N GLY A 122 14.77 10.06 2.07
CA GLY A 122 15.95 10.05 1.21
C GLY A 122 15.85 9.04 0.07
N TYR A 123 15.48 7.80 0.39
CA TYR A 123 15.34 6.76 -0.63
C TYR A 123 14.20 7.04 -1.62
N SER A 124 13.06 7.55 -1.14
CA SER A 124 11.97 7.97 -2.03
C SER A 124 12.37 9.11 -2.96
N LYS A 125 13.19 10.07 -2.50
CA LYS A 125 13.78 11.12 -3.35
C LYS A 125 14.71 10.54 -4.41
N ALA A 126 15.59 9.61 -4.03
CA ALA A 126 16.50 8.97 -4.98
C ALA A 126 15.74 8.18 -6.06
N MET A 127 14.68 7.47 -5.68
CA MET A 127 13.81 6.76 -6.63
C MET A 127 13.00 7.71 -7.51
N TRP A 128 12.52 8.83 -6.96
CA TRP A 128 11.89 9.90 -7.72
C TRP A 128 12.84 10.46 -8.78
N ASP A 129 14.08 10.79 -8.41
CA ASP A 129 15.08 11.34 -9.32
C ASP A 129 15.43 10.35 -10.45
N PHE A 130 15.49 9.05 -10.15
CA PHE A 130 15.60 8.00 -11.18
C PHE A 130 14.40 8.06 -12.14
N CYS A 131 13.18 8.11 -11.61
CA CYS A 131 11.96 8.15 -12.41
C CYS A 131 11.86 9.39 -13.31
N VAL A 132 12.29 10.56 -12.79
CA VAL A 132 12.41 11.80 -13.56
C VAL A 132 13.44 11.66 -14.67
N ARG A 133 14.63 11.12 -14.37
CA ARG A 133 15.74 11.04 -15.33
C ARG A 133 15.44 10.12 -16.50
N TYR A 134 14.72 9.03 -16.26
CA TYR A 134 14.48 7.96 -17.23
C TYR A 134 13.04 7.89 -17.74
N ASP A 135 12.21 8.88 -17.44
CA ASP A 135 10.81 8.96 -17.89
C ASP A 135 10.00 7.71 -17.49
N VAL A 136 10.09 7.34 -16.21
CA VAL A 136 9.43 6.18 -15.63
C VAL A 136 8.29 6.63 -14.72
N PRO A 137 7.03 6.19 -14.94
CA PRO A 137 5.93 6.41 -14.02
C PRO A 137 6.23 5.97 -12.58
N TYR A 138 5.77 6.77 -11.60
CA TYR A 138 6.08 6.56 -10.19
C TYR A 138 4.82 6.49 -9.32
N ILE A 139 4.46 5.30 -8.86
CA ILE A 139 3.37 5.08 -7.89
C ILE A 139 4.03 4.78 -6.55
N TYR A 140 3.70 5.53 -5.49
CA TYR A 140 4.33 5.32 -4.19
C TYR A 140 3.35 5.33 -3.04
N ALA A 141 3.73 4.64 -1.96
CA ALA A 141 2.96 4.55 -0.73
C ALA A 141 3.14 5.80 0.15
N SER A 142 2.09 6.59 0.29
CA SER A 142 1.89 7.54 1.40
C SER A 142 0.98 6.90 2.46
N SER A 143 0.39 7.68 3.37
CA SER A 143 -0.44 7.15 4.46
C SER A 143 -1.49 8.14 4.95
N ALA A 144 -2.64 7.65 5.41
CA ALA A 144 -3.59 8.45 6.18
C ALA A 144 -3.01 8.97 7.52
N ALA A 145 -1.87 8.45 7.98
CA ALA A 145 -1.13 9.01 9.12
C ALA A 145 -0.61 10.44 8.85
N THR A 146 -0.53 10.86 7.58
CA THR A 146 -0.19 12.24 7.21
C THR A 146 -1.22 13.25 7.72
N TYR A 147 -2.49 12.84 7.90
CA TYR A 147 -3.58 13.72 8.32
C TYR A 147 -3.60 14.06 9.82
N GLY A 148 -2.70 13.48 10.61
CA GLY A 148 -2.64 13.77 12.05
C GLY A 148 -3.86 13.23 12.79
N ASP A 149 -4.42 14.02 13.69
CA ASP A 149 -5.63 13.66 14.44
C ASP A 149 -6.93 13.70 13.60
N GLY A 150 -6.86 14.16 12.35
CA GLY A 150 -7.99 14.24 11.43
C GLY A 150 -8.87 15.48 11.62
N THR A 151 -8.52 16.41 12.52
CA THR A 151 -9.31 17.63 12.79
C THR A 151 -9.40 18.57 11.58
N LEU A 152 -8.43 18.51 10.67
CA LEU A 152 -8.39 19.29 9.43
C LEU A 152 -9.04 18.58 8.23
N GLY A 153 -9.72 17.45 8.48
CA GLY A 153 -10.30 16.59 7.46
C GLY A 153 -9.27 15.71 6.75
N PHE A 154 -9.70 15.06 5.67
CA PHE A 154 -8.93 14.05 4.92
C PHE A 154 -8.78 14.43 3.45
N SER A 155 -8.67 15.72 3.14
CA SER A 155 -8.52 16.19 1.76
C SER A 155 -7.15 15.83 1.20
N ASP A 156 -7.12 15.13 0.07
CA ASP A 156 -5.90 14.77 -0.66
C ASP A 156 -5.51 15.82 -1.73
N LYS A 157 -6.11 17.00 -1.70
CA LYS A 157 -5.72 18.12 -2.56
C LYS A 157 -4.32 18.62 -2.24
N LYS A 158 -3.59 19.05 -3.27
CA LYS A 158 -2.19 19.48 -3.16
C LYS A 158 -2.07 20.72 -2.26
N GLU A 159 -2.99 21.67 -2.41
CA GLU A 159 -3.03 22.93 -1.64
C GLU A 159 -3.20 22.70 -0.13
N ASP A 160 -3.77 21.56 0.25
CA ASP A 160 -4.02 21.21 1.64
C ASP A 160 -2.82 20.52 2.31
N CYS A 161 -1.85 19.99 1.56
CA CYS A 161 -0.81 19.11 2.12
C CYS A 161 0.01 19.78 3.24
N GLU A 162 0.34 21.06 3.11
CA GLU A 162 1.21 21.76 4.08
C GLU A 162 0.54 22.04 5.43
N LYS A 163 -0.80 21.91 5.53
CA LYS A 163 -1.54 22.22 6.76
C LYS A 163 -1.53 21.07 7.78
N TYR A 164 -1.24 19.85 7.35
CA TYR A 164 -1.40 18.67 8.19
C TYR A 164 -0.25 18.49 9.19
N ILE A 165 -0.58 17.97 10.38
CA ILE A 165 0.37 17.74 11.48
C ILE A 165 0.31 16.27 11.91
N PRO A 166 1.21 15.41 11.40
CA PRO A 166 1.22 13.99 11.74
C PRO A 166 1.51 13.73 13.23
N LEU A 167 0.94 12.66 13.76
CA LEU A 167 1.06 12.32 15.20
C LEU A 167 2.33 11.51 15.56
N ASN A 168 3.07 11.01 14.57
CA ASN A 168 4.27 10.21 14.77
C ASN A 168 5.30 10.41 13.65
N LEU A 169 6.53 9.94 13.86
CA LEU A 169 7.65 10.09 12.91
C LEU A 169 7.39 9.40 11.57
N TYR A 170 6.67 8.27 11.56
CA TYR A 170 6.28 7.60 10.34
C TYR A 170 5.38 8.50 9.47
N GLY A 171 4.28 9.00 10.03
CA GLY A 171 3.36 9.91 9.36
C GLY A 171 4.06 11.20 8.91
N LYS A 172 4.97 11.73 9.75
CA LYS A 172 5.82 12.87 9.41
C LYS A 172 6.70 12.57 8.20
N SER A 173 7.38 11.43 8.15
CA SER A 173 8.26 11.07 7.03
C SER A 173 7.50 10.95 5.70
N LYS A 174 6.26 10.44 5.73
CA LYS A 174 5.40 10.37 4.54
C LYS A 174 4.97 11.76 4.07
N LEU A 175 4.58 12.63 5.02
CA LEU A 175 4.21 14.00 4.70
C LEU A 175 5.40 14.83 4.20
N ASP A 176 6.58 14.65 4.79
CA ASP A 176 7.81 15.33 4.39
C ASP A 176 8.16 15.01 2.92
N PHE A 177 7.98 13.76 2.48
CA PHE A 177 8.15 13.38 1.08
C PHE A 177 7.03 13.94 0.18
N ASP A 178 5.76 13.87 0.60
CA ASP A 178 4.63 14.45 -0.15
C ASP A 178 4.86 15.95 -0.42
N ILE A 179 5.20 16.73 0.61
CA ILE A 179 5.49 18.17 0.49
C ILE A 179 6.73 18.41 -0.38
N TRP A 180 7.77 17.59 -0.24
CA TRP A 180 8.96 17.72 -1.08
C TRP A 180 8.63 17.47 -2.56
N ALA A 181 7.83 16.44 -2.87
CA ALA A 181 7.44 16.10 -4.23
C ALA A 181 6.67 17.24 -4.92
N LEU A 182 5.78 17.92 -4.19
CA LEU A 182 5.07 19.10 -4.68
C LEU A 182 5.97 20.27 -5.07
N LYS A 183 7.15 20.38 -4.45
CA LYS A 183 8.09 21.49 -4.67
C LYS A 183 9.04 21.21 -5.84
N GLN A 184 8.96 20.03 -6.48
CA GLN A 184 9.85 19.68 -7.57
C GLN A 184 9.44 20.33 -8.89
N LYS A 185 10.39 20.96 -9.57
CA LYS A 185 10.19 21.54 -10.92
C LYS A 185 10.14 20.48 -12.02
N LYS A 186 10.82 19.35 -11.79
CA LYS A 186 10.83 18.20 -12.70
C LYS A 186 10.19 17.02 -11.98
N THR A 187 9.26 16.36 -12.66
CA THR A 187 8.50 15.24 -12.11
C THR A 187 8.61 14.04 -13.06
N PRO A 188 8.33 12.83 -12.57
CA PRO A 188 8.02 11.69 -13.43
C PRO A 188 6.90 12.03 -14.43
N PRO A 189 6.77 11.29 -15.55
CA PRO A 189 5.71 11.51 -16.55
C PRO A 189 4.29 11.39 -15.98
N SER A 190 4.15 10.55 -14.95
CA SER A 190 3.00 10.50 -14.07
C SER A 190 3.45 10.04 -12.69
N TRP A 191 2.93 10.64 -11.63
CA TRP A 191 3.15 10.15 -10.28
C TRP A 191 1.87 10.10 -9.43
N PHE A 192 1.75 9.09 -8.59
CA PHE A 192 0.60 8.90 -7.71
C PHE A 192 1.07 8.60 -6.28
N GLY A 193 0.78 9.51 -5.35
CA GLY A 193 1.02 9.34 -3.93
C GLY A 193 -0.20 8.74 -3.24
N LEU A 194 -0.14 7.45 -2.92
CA LEU A 194 -1.30 6.71 -2.41
C LEU A 194 -1.38 6.81 -0.89
N ARG A 195 -2.31 7.62 -0.37
CA ARG A 195 -2.57 7.74 1.07
C ARG A 195 -3.43 6.58 1.52
N TYR A 196 -2.78 5.48 1.88
CA TYR A 196 -3.46 4.29 2.36
C TYR A 196 -4.11 4.53 3.72
N PHE A 197 -5.39 4.16 3.81
CA PHE A 197 -6.13 4.07 5.07
C PHE A 197 -5.84 2.70 5.73
N ASN A 198 -6.78 2.15 6.50
CA ASN A 198 -6.52 0.96 7.30
C ASN A 198 -6.62 -0.30 6.43
N VAL A 199 -5.53 -0.64 5.77
CA VAL A 199 -5.43 -1.83 4.90
C VAL A 199 -5.38 -3.10 5.74
N PHE A 200 -6.17 -4.11 5.37
CA PHE A 200 -6.14 -5.44 5.98
C PHE A 200 -6.25 -6.55 4.91
N GLY A 201 -5.67 -7.72 5.17
CA GLY A 201 -5.74 -8.84 4.23
C GLY A 201 -4.52 -9.76 4.20
N GLN A 202 -4.41 -10.56 3.14
CA GLN A 202 -3.39 -11.62 3.03
C GLN A 202 -1.96 -11.08 3.05
N PHE A 203 -1.05 -11.88 3.63
CA PHE A 203 0.39 -11.62 3.75
C PHE A 203 0.80 -10.57 4.79
N GLU A 204 -0.06 -10.18 5.72
CA GLU A 204 0.29 -9.20 6.76
C GLU A 204 0.84 -9.78 8.08
N SER A 205 0.91 -11.11 8.24
CA SER A 205 1.29 -11.76 9.52
C SER A 205 2.66 -11.36 10.07
N HIS A 206 3.61 -11.12 9.18
CA HIS A 206 4.97 -10.71 9.51
C HIS A 206 5.05 -9.30 10.13
N LYS A 207 3.99 -8.50 10.06
CA LYS A 207 3.94 -7.16 10.66
C LYS A 207 3.88 -7.18 12.19
N ALA A 208 3.78 -8.35 12.82
CA ALA A 208 3.73 -8.51 14.27
C ALA A 208 2.69 -7.56 14.90
N GLY A 209 3.09 -6.68 15.82
CA GLY A 209 2.20 -5.72 16.48
C GLY A 209 1.61 -4.62 15.57
N GLN A 210 2.07 -4.49 14.33
CA GLN A 210 1.56 -3.53 13.34
C GLN A 210 0.59 -4.18 12.34
N ALA A 211 0.25 -5.46 12.51
CA ALA A 211 -0.77 -6.12 11.70
C ALA A 211 -2.16 -5.53 11.97
N SER A 212 -3.10 -5.76 11.06
CA SER A 212 -4.46 -5.25 11.19
C SER A 212 -5.16 -5.80 12.44
N MET A 213 -6.12 -5.04 12.97
CA MET A 213 -6.98 -5.55 14.03
C MET A 213 -7.87 -6.71 13.58
N VAL A 214 -8.07 -6.91 12.28
CA VAL A 214 -8.74 -8.12 11.77
C VAL A 214 -7.85 -9.35 12.03
N TYR A 215 -6.55 -9.27 11.75
CA TYR A 215 -5.58 -10.32 12.07
C TYR A 215 -5.44 -10.55 13.58
N HIS A 216 -5.29 -9.47 14.35
CA HIS A 216 -5.22 -9.59 15.81
C HIS A 216 -6.51 -10.11 16.43
N GLY A 217 -7.67 -9.64 15.95
CA GLY A 217 -8.99 -10.09 16.38
C GLY A 217 -9.18 -11.57 16.12
N TYR A 218 -8.82 -12.06 14.93
CA TYR A 218 -8.83 -13.50 14.61
C TYR A 218 -8.01 -14.30 15.61
N ASN A 219 -6.74 -13.92 15.82
CA ASN A 219 -5.85 -14.65 16.72
C ASN A 219 -6.32 -14.62 18.18
N GLN A 220 -6.87 -13.49 18.64
CA GLN A 220 -7.42 -13.37 19.99
C GLN A 220 -8.68 -14.23 20.17
N ALA A 221 -9.62 -14.17 19.21
CA ALA A 221 -10.84 -14.97 19.23
C ALA A 221 -10.53 -16.47 19.23
N VAL A 222 -9.64 -16.94 18.36
CA VAL A 222 -9.25 -18.36 18.30
C VAL A 222 -8.53 -18.82 19.58
N ARG A 223 -7.64 -17.98 20.13
CA ARG A 223 -6.82 -18.38 21.29
C ARG A 223 -7.53 -18.27 22.63
N THR A 224 -8.40 -17.28 22.79
CA THR A 224 -8.97 -16.89 24.09
C THR A 224 -10.50 -16.84 24.11
N GLY A 225 -11.15 -16.94 22.95
CA GLY A 225 -12.60 -16.76 22.82
C GLY A 225 -13.07 -15.32 23.00
N LYS A 226 -12.16 -14.34 23.02
CA LYS A 226 -12.46 -12.92 23.24
C LYS A 226 -11.64 -12.03 22.31
N ILE A 227 -12.16 -10.86 21.95
CA ILE A 227 -11.41 -9.78 21.30
C ILE A 227 -11.32 -8.60 22.26
N ARG A 228 -10.10 -8.14 22.53
CA ARG A 228 -9.87 -6.96 23.36
C ARG A 228 -9.84 -5.70 22.53
N LEU A 229 -10.67 -4.73 22.91
CA LEU A 229 -10.74 -3.39 22.31
C LEU A 229 -10.39 -2.34 23.35
N PHE A 230 -9.97 -1.15 22.91
CA PHE A 230 -9.67 -0.07 23.84
C PHE A 230 -10.93 0.63 24.34
N GLU A 231 -10.91 1.02 25.61
CA GLU A 231 -11.76 2.09 26.11
C GLU A 231 -11.51 3.40 25.35
N SER A 232 -12.49 4.31 25.40
CA SER A 232 -12.33 5.60 24.75
C SER A 232 -11.38 6.51 25.51
N ASN A 233 -10.49 7.19 24.77
CA ASN A 233 -9.64 8.26 25.29
C ASN A 233 -10.30 9.65 25.19
N THR A 234 -11.57 9.73 24.75
CA THR A 234 -12.34 10.98 24.62
C THR A 234 -13.79 10.79 25.04
N THR A 235 -14.49 11.89 25.32
CA THR A 235 -15.95 11.87 25.57
C THR A 235 -16.80 11.74 24.32
N GLN A 236 -16.21 11.91 23.13
CA GLN A 236 -16.91 11.87 21.85
C GLN A 236 -17.30 10.44 21.44
N TYR A 237 -16.49 9.45 21.82
CA TYR A 237 -16.70 8.05 21.46
C TYR A 237 -16.93 7.23 22.73
N LYS A 238 -17.82 6.23 22.63
CA LYS A 238 -17.90 5.15 23.63
C LYS A 238 -16.79 4.12 23.36
N ALA A 239 -16.59 3.18 24.28
CA ALA A 239 -15.61 2.11 24.11
C ALA A 239 -15.87 1.31 22.83
N GLY A 240 -14.84 1.16 21.98
CA GLY A 240 -14.92 0.51 20.68
C GLY A 240 -15.70 1.25 19.58
N GLU A 241 -16.26 2.43 19.86
CA GLU A 241 -17.04 3.23 18.89
C GLU A 241 -16.17 4.22 18.09
N GLN A 242 -14.86 4.21 18.28
CA GLN A 242 -13.94 4.95 17.41
C GLN A 242 -14.02 4.38 15.99
N LEU A 243 -13.83 5.25 15.00
CA LEU A 243 -14.15 4.96 13.61
C LEU A 243 -12.88 4.90 12.77
N ARG A 244 -12.83 3.94 11.86
CA ARG A 244 -11.76 3.78 10.88
C ARG A 244 -12.31 3.36 9.54
N ASP A 245 -11.78 3.96 8.49
CA ASP A 245 -11.97 3.46 7.14
C ASP A 245 -11.01 2.30 6.89
N PHE A 246 -11.59 1.10 6.84
CA PHE A 246 -10.90 -0.14 6.51
C PHE A 246 -11.07 -0.48 5.04
N VAL A 247 -9.96 -0.79 4.39
CA VAL A 247 -9.93 -1.19 2.98
C VAL A 247 -9.29 -2.57 2.85
N TYR A 248 -9.96 -3.45 2.11
CA TYR A 248 -9.43 -4.79 1.89
C TYR A 248 -8.32 -4.75 0.84
N ILE A 249 -7.26 -5.55 1.05
CA ILE A 249 -6.06 -5.50 0.21
C ILE A 249 -6.35 -5.68 -1.28
N ASP A 250 -7.30 -6.54 -1.67
CA ASP A 250 -7.64 -6.77 -3.08
C ASP A 250 -8.16 -5.50 -3.77
N ASP A 251 -8.91 -4.66 -3.07
CA ASP A 251 -9.42 -3.40 -3.62
C ASP A 251 -8.26 -2.43 -3.87
N LEU A 252 -7.31 -2.35 -2.93
CA LEU A 252 -6.10 -1.53 -3.07
C LEU A 252 -5.25 -1.99 -4.27
N ILE A 253 -5.10 -3.31 -4.46
CA ILE A 253 -4.34 -3.86 -5.57
C ILE A 253 -5.04 -3.59 -6.90
N ALA A 254 -6.37 -3.75 -6.97
CA ALA A 254 -7.14 -3.40 -8.17
C ALA A 254 -6.93 -1.94 -8.58
N ILE A 255 -7.02 -1.01 -7.62
CA ILE A 255 -6.74 0.41 -7.84
C ILE A 255 -5.31 0.64 -8.31
N THR A 256 -4.33 -0.04 -7.70
CA THR A 256 -2.92 0.05 -8.12
C THR A 256 -2.75 -0.37 -9.58
N MET A 257 -3.42 -1.44 -10.01
CA MET A 257 -3.38 -1.88 -11.42
C MET A 257 -4.06 -0.88 -12.36
N ASP A 258 -5.16 -0.25 -11.94
CA ASP A 258 -5.79 0.80 -12.74
C ASP A 258 -4.91 2.04 -12.91
N LEU A 259 -4.17 2.42 -11.86
CA LEU A 259 -3.20 3.51 -11.95
C LEU A 259 -2.03 3.18 -12.87
N ILE A 260 -1.56 1.92 -12.86
CA ILE A 260 -0.57 1.45 -13.85
C ILE A 260 -1.13 1.61 -15.26
N ARG A 261 -2.36 1.14 -15.53
CA ARG A 261 -3.02 1.28 -16.84
C ARG A 261 -3.07 2.75 -17.29
N LEU A 262 -3.48 3.64 -16.40
CA LEU A 262 -3.53 5.08 -16.67
C LEU A 262 -2.14 5.65 -17.00
N SER A 263 -1.10 5.26 -16.24
CA SER A 263 0.28 5.66 -16.51
C SER A 263 0.78 5.19 -17.87
N ILE A 264 0.52 3.94 -18.23
CA ILE A 264 0.94 3.36 -19.52
C ILE A 264 0.20 4.04 -20.68
N ALA A 265 -1.12 4.22 -20.57
CA ALA A 265 -1.91 4.87 -21.60
C ALA A 265 -1.49 6.34 -21.83
N ARG A 266 -1.16 7.07 -20.76
CA ARG A 266 -0.60 8.44 -20.85
C ARG A 266 0.76 8.44 -21.55
N LYS A 267 1.66 7.53 -21.19
CA LYS A 267 2.99 7.40 -21.81
C LYS A 267 2.90 7.10 -23.32
N ASN A 268 1.93 6.27 -23.71
CA ASN A 268 1.66 5.93 -25.10
C ASN A 268 0.84 7.00 -25.85
N ALA A 269 0.63 8.17 -25.26
CA ALA A 269 -0.06 9.31 -25.83
C ALA A 269 -1.51 9.04 -26.29
N ASP A 270 -2.27 8.23 -25.54
CA ASP A 270 -3.73 8.23 -25.71
C ASP A 270 -4.28 9.59 -25.24
N GLN A 271 -4.45 10.50 -26.21
CA GLN A 271 -4.87 11.90 -26.00
C GLN A 271 -6.24 12.03 -25.32
N LYS A 272 -6.98 10.93 -25.14
CA LYS A 272 -8.27 10.91 -24.43
C LYS A 272 -8.12 10.92 -22.91
N ILE A 273 -6.95 10.59 -22.37
CA ILE A 273 -6.72 10.51 -20.91
C ILE A 273 -5.98 11.75 -20.42
N ILE A 274 -6.75 12.74 -19.98
CA ILE A 274 -6.23 13.95 -19.34
C ILE A 274 -6.12 13.69 -17.84
N LEU A 275 -4.92 13.36 -17.34
CA LEU A 275 -4.67 13.46 -15.88
C LEU A 275 -4.41 14.92 -15.50
N PRO A 276 -4.91 15.39 -14.35
CA PRO A 276 -4.49 16.64 -13.72
C PRO A 276 -2.95 16.72 -13.62
N GLU A 277 -2.40 17.94 -13.66
CA GLU A 277 -0.96 18.28 -13.63
C GLU A 277 -0.02 17.14 -13.17
N ASN A 278 0.49 16.34 -14.12
CA ASN A 278 1.48 15.23 -14.03
C ASN A 278 1.50 14.32 -12.78
N GLY A 279 0.58 14.45 -11.83
CA GLY A 279 0.52 13.65 -10.62
C GLY A 279 -0.37 14.23 -9.52
N LEU A 280 -0.72 13.32 -8.61
CA LEU A 280 -1.81 13.47 -7.64
C LEU A 280 -1.49 12.72 -6.35
N PHE A 281 -1.98 13.24 -5.23
CA PHE A 281 -2.21 12.39 -4.07
C PHE A 281 -3.61 11.81 -4.18
N LEU A 282 -3.74 10.55 -3.79
CA LEU A 282 -5.00 9.82 -3.84
C LEU A 282 -5.21 9.13 -2.50
N ASN A 283 -6.31 9.47 -1.84
CA ASN A 283 -6.83 8.67 -0.76
C ASN A 283 -7.24 7.29 -1.29
N VAL A 284 -6.71 6.26 -0.65
CA VAL A 284 -7.08 4.87 -0.95
C VAL A 284 -7.64 4.26 0.34
N GLY A 285 -8.94 4.47 0.49
CA GLY A 285 -9.80 3.87 1.49
C GLY A 285 -11.15 3.54 0.85
N ARG A 286 -12.14 3.15 1.63
CA ARG A 286 -13.48 2.80 1.16
C ARG A 286 -14.42 4.00 1.09
N GLY A 287 -14.09 5.09 1.77
CA GLY A 287 -14.97 6.25 1.95
C GLY A 287 -16.12 5.99 2.94
N VAL A 288 -16.02 4.90 3.72
CA VAL A 288 -17.00 4.51 4.73
C VAL A 288 -16.26 4.00 5.96
N ALA A 289 -16.41 4.71 7.08
CA ALA A 289 -15.78 4.34 8.34
C ALA A 289 -16.63 3.32 9.12
N GLU A 290 -15.95 2.40 9.80
CA GLU A 290 -16.51 1.33 10.62
C GLU A 290 -15.98 1.43 12.05
N THR A 291 -16.77 0.97 13.03
CA THR A 291 -16.34 0.96 14.43
C THR A 291 -15.48 -0.27 14.73
N TRP A 292 -14.69 -0.20 15.80
CA TRP A 292 -13.99 -1.39 16.30
C TRP A 292 -14.94 -2.48 16.80
N ASN A 293 -16.08 -2.08 17.36
CA ASN A 293 -17.13 -3.02 17.75
C ASN A 293 -17.66 -3.78 16.51
N ASN A 294 -17.92 -3.08 15.39
CA ASN A 294 -18.31 -3.74 14.15
C ASN A 294 -17.19 -4.66 13.62
N LEU A 295 -15.93 -4.25 13.70
CA LEU A 295 -14.80 -5.12 13.36
C LEU A 295 -14.79 -6.42 14.17
N ALA A 296 -14.91 -6.33 15.50
CA ALA A 296 -14.90 -7.51 16.36
C ALA A 296 -16.09 -8.44 16.03
N LYS A 297 -17.28 -7.87 15.85
CA LYS A 297 -18.48 -8.60 15.43
C LYS A 297 -18.29 -9.33 14.10
N GLU A 298 -17.77 -8.67 13.07
CA GLU A 298 -17.56 -9.30 11.75
C GLU A 298 -16.47 -10.39 11.80
N VAL A 299 -15.46 -10.25 12.66
CA VAL A 299 -14.47 -11.32 12.90
C VAL A 299 -15.11 -12.54 13.56
N PHE A 300 -15.90 -12.35 14.62
CA PHE A 300 -16.63 -13.45 15.27
C PHE A 300 -17.61 -14.13 14.31
N ALA A 301 -18.36 -13.34 13.53
CA ALA A 301 -19.26 -13.84 12.51
C ALA A 301 -18.53 -14.68 11.45
N ALA A 302 -17.36 -14.22 10.97
CA ALA A 302 -16.55 -14.97 10.01
C ALA A 302 -16.05 -16.32 10.57
N LEU A 303 -15.79 -16.38 11.88
CA LEU A 303 -15.40 -17.59 12.62
C LEU A 303 -16.59 -18.48 13.01
N SER A 304 -17.83 -18.02 12.80
CA SER A 304 -19.04 -18.68 13.32
C SER A 304 -19.01 -18.88 14.84
N LEU A 305 -18.48 -17.90 15.56
CA LEU A 305 -18.38 -17.88 17.02
C LEU A 305 -19.29 -16.79 17.61
N PRO A 306 -19.79 -16.95 18.85
CA PRO A 306 -20.53 -15.90 19.54
C PRO A 306 -19.63 -14.70 19.82
N GLU A 307 -20.20 -13.50 19.74
CA GLU A 307 -19.49 -12.25 20.03
C GLU A 307 -19.08 -12.18 21.51
N SER A 308 -17.82 -11.81 21.75
CA SER A 308 -17.26 -11.66 23.10
C SER A 308 -16.16 -10.61 23.10
N ILE A 309 -16.51 -9.40 23.53
CA ILE A 309 -15.62 -8.22 23.54
C ILE A 309 -15.27 -7.88 24.99
N GLU A 310 -13.98 -7.62 25.23
CA GLU A 310 -13.47 -7.09 26.49
C GLU A 310 -12.83 -5.73 26.24
N TYR A 311 -13.27 -4.71 26.99
CA TYR A 311 -12.68 -3.37 26.89
C TYR A 311 -11.52 -3.24 27.88
N ILE A 312 -10.39 -2.74 27.40
CA ILE A 312 -9.18 -2.53 28.20
C ILE A 312 -8.73 -1.06 28.12
N PRO A 313 -8.09 -0.52 29.17
CA PRO A 313 -7.55 0.83 29.12
C PRO A 313 -6.55 1.00 27.97
N MET A 314 -6.62 2.15 27.30
CA MET A 314 -5.67 2.48 26.24
C MET A 314 -4.27 2.71 26.85
N PRO A 315 -3.20 2.08 26.32
CA PRO A 315 -1.84 2.30 26.82
C PRO A 315 -1.40 3.77 26.75
N ALA A 316 -0.78 4.27 27.82
CA ALA A 316 -0.37 5.67 27.93
C ALA A 316 0.58 6.14 26.80
N ASN A 317 1.40 5.24 26.27
CA ASN A 317 2.32 5.52 25.18
C ASN A 317 1.64 5.70 23.81
N ILE A 318 0.39 5.23 23.62
CA ILE A 318 -0.33 5.38 22.35
C ILE A 318 -1.44 6.42 22.39
N ILE A 319 -1.97 6.77 23.58
CA ILE A 319 -3.13 7.68 23.74
C ILE A 319 -3.00 8.97 22.93
N LYS A 320 -1.80 9.59 22.93
CA LYS A 320 -1.56 10.87 22.25
C LYS A 320 -1.37 10.73 20.73
N GLN A 321 -1.10 9.53 20.25
CA GLN A 321 -0.84 9.24 18.84
C GLN A 321 -2.01 8.51 18.17
N TYR A 322 -3.09 8.27 18.92
CA TYR A 322 -4.24 7.53 18.46
C TYR A 322 -5.23 8.43 17.72
N GLN A 323 -5.36 8.22 16.41
CA GLN A 323 -6.43 8.85 15.62
C GLN A 323 -7.77 8.32 16.12
N ASN A 324 -8.82 9.11 16.35
CA ASN A 324 -10.12 8.56 16.76
C ASN A 324 -11.07 8.32 15.58
N TYR A 325 -10.81 9.00 14.47
CA TYR A 325 -11.62 8.95 13.26
C TYR A 325 -10.70 9.01 12.05
N THR A 326 -10.95 8.16 11.05
CA THR A 326 -10.42 8.32 9.69
C THR A 326 -11.46 7.91 8.67
N CYS A 327 -11.63 8.72 7.61
CA CYS A 327 -12.48 8.37 6.48
C CYS A 327 -11.98 9.00 5.19
N ALA A 328 -11.78 8.18 4.15
CA ALA A 328 -11.23 8.66 2.89
C ALA A 328 -12.24 9.53 2.14
N ASP A 329 -11.83 10.74 1.77
CA ASP A 329 -12.50 11.46 0.68
C ASP A 329 -12.00 10.90 -0.65
N LEU A 330 -12.88 10.25 -1.41
CA LEU A 330 -12.55 9.61 -2.68
C LEU A 330 -12.69 10.53 -3.90
N THR A 331 -13.02 11.81 -3.70
CA THR A 331 -13.30 12.75 -4.78
C THR A 331 -12.18 12.79 -5.82
N SER A 332 -10.92 12.92 -5.40
CA SER A 332 -9.76 12.97 -6.32
C SER A 332 -9.58 11.65 -7.07
N LEU A 333 -9.72 10.50 -6.40
CA LEU A 333 -9.67 9.18 -7.02
C LEU A 333 -10.75 9.02 -8.10
N ARG A 334 -11.98 9.46 -7.82
CA ARG A 334 -13.08 9.39 -8.81
C ARG A 334 -12.87 10.36 -9.97
N SER A 335 -12.27 11.54 -9.72
CA SER A 335 -12.06 12.57 -10.74
C SER A 335 -11.17 12.11 -11.90
N ILE A 336 -10.25 11.17 -11.65
CA ILE A 336 -9.37 10.59 -12.69
C ILE A 336 -9.97 9.34 -13.37
N GLY A 337 -11.26 9.08 -13.17
CA GLY A 337 -11.97 8.00 -13.83
C GLY A 337 -11.85 6.62 -13.16
N ILE A 338 -11.20 6.52 -12.00
CA ILE A 338 -11.18 5.27 -11.21
C ILE A 338 -12.55 5.06 -10.57
N LYS A 339 -13.35 4.17 -11.16
CA LYS A 339 -14.71 3.82 -10.70
C LYS A 339 -14.76 2.50 -9.91
N HIS A 340 -13.63 2.03 -9.39
CA HIS A 340 -13.54 0.80 -8.59
C HIS A 340 -14.61 0.76 -7.49
N GLU A 341 -15.43 -0.29 -7.48
CA GLU A 341 -16.40 -0.55 -6.42
C GLU A 341 -15.72 -1.36 -5.33
N PHE A 342 -15.65 -0.79 -4.13
CA PHE A 342 -14.96 -1.43 -3.02
C PHE A 342 -15.78 -2.57 -2.43
N SER A 343 -15.10 -3.61 -2.00
CA SER A 343 -15.70 -4.70 -1.24
C SER A 343 -16.33 -4.16 0.06
N SER A 344 -17.46 -4.74 0.47
CA SER A 344 -17.99 -4.43 1.81
C SER A 344 -16.99 -4.89 2.89
N PHE A 345 -16.96 -4.18 4.03
CA PHE A 345 -16.07 -4.52 5.14
C PHE A 345 -16.29 -5.96 5.62
N LYS A 346 -17.56 -6.34 5.79
CA LYS A 346 -17.98 -7.73 6.07
C LYS A 346 -17.42 -8.74 5.06
N ALA A 347 -17.56 -8.48 3.75
CA ALA A 347 -17.06 -9.40 2.73
C ALA A 347 -15.53 -9.52 2.77
N GLY A 348 -14.81 -8.40 2.96
CA GLY A 348 -13.36 -8.40 3.11
C GLY A 348 -12.90 -9.19 4.34
N VAL A 349 -13.53 -8.97 5.51
CA VAL A 349 -13.23 -9.71 6.75
C VAL A 349 -13.51 -11.20 6.59
N ALA A 350 -14.68 -11.56 6.05
CA ALA A 350 -15.06 -12.96 5.83
C ALA A 350 -14.05 -13.66 4.90
N LYS A 351 -13.71 -13.02 3.76
CA LYS A 351 -12.71 -13.56 2.83
C LYS A 351 -11.36 -13.72 3.49
N TYR A 352 -10.88 -12.70 4.21
CA TYR A 352 -9.58 -12.76 4.86
C TYR A 352 -9.50 -13.90 5.90
N VAL A 353 -10.48 -13.96 6.81
CA VAL A 353 -10.53 -14.97 7.87
C VAL A 353 -10.68 -16.38 7.28
N GLN A 354 -11.70 -16.60 6.45
CA GLN A 354 -12.10 -17.94 6.02
C GLN A 354 -11.19 -18.51 4.92
N LYS A 355 -10.72 -17.67 3.99
CA LYS A 355 -9.90 -18.14 2.87
C LYS A 355 -8.41 -18.16 3.20
N HIS A 356 -7.92 -17.26 4.05
CA HIS A 356 -6.48 -17.09 4.26
C HIS A 356 -6.01 -17.43 5.68
N LEU A 357 -6.73 -17.00 6.73
CA LEU A 357 -6.28 -17.25 8.11
C LEU A 357 -6.59 -18.67 8.58
N MET A 358 -7.79 -19.18 8.30
CA MET A 358 -8.20 -20.53 8.72
C MET A 358 -7.47 -21.66 7.97
N ARG A 359 -6.95 -21.40 6.77
CA ARG A 359 -6.32 -22.42 5.92
C ARG A 359 -4.81 -22.58 6.13
N GLY A 360 -4.20 -21.76 7.00
CA GLY A 360 -2.74 -21.57 7.02
C GLY A 360 -2.32 -20.75 5.79
N GLN A 361 -1.57 -19.68 6.01
CA GLN A 361 -1.33 -18.62 5.00
C GLN A 361 -0.64 -19.07 3.72
#